data_AF-I7MMH5-F1
#
_entry.id   AF-I7MMH5-F1
#
_cell.length_a   1.000
_cell.length_b   1.000
_cell.length_c   1.000
_cell.angle_alpha   90.00
_cell.angle_beta   90.00
_cell.angle_gamma   90.00
#
_symmetry.space_group_name_H-M   'P 1'
#
loop_
_entity.id
_entity.type
_entity.pdbx_description
1 polymer ?
#
loop_
_entity_poly.entity_id
_entity_poly.type
_entity_poly.pdbx_seq_one_letter_code
_entity_poly.pdbx_strand_id
1 'polypeptide(L)'
;MVKYTIQIEIDDNNERDLIINSCLNEMFDDVFKSFSSKKYEVKNQIKMEIEEQHDKNQIVMIKDIFDRNSIEVIRQIPFTHYLSQQKYYLNHAKVHQQFVANVCGYHASFNILEVMEALKEQNLNRELRILSSGEFWKFKNEISQFIWQYKLKYEAKNDKWPWRQKDVHYGDFERSYLNICLKQHPRFNQALCNQNNFQVMYYSWEYQFGRIVLGDYQQKELQQMIDQFIKFNKKNQHLVFVMMLGITNHWGSFIAHKYNENIEFWFFDSRNRDYLLWDDEQIESWCIEAQEKRKKLGQKPWSEFDKQVQTTCVHDIQESLETLCQCLLGNMTLHDYQSNNLFQVFEKAFRKHISVEDVLNQKNLEKQVANCNHYSKDFYHTIYSFLKTPHILKFLTPVNQEKFLHMKKAFNMIQQQNKIMNPKTYQNSYIESLNNLLLRANL
;
A
#
# COMPACT_ATOMS: atom_id res chain seq x y z
N MET A 1 54.41 11.18 -0.65
CA MET A 1 53.53 11.58 -1.77
C MET A 1 54.22 12.73 -2.50
N VAL A 2 54.79 12.50 -3.68
CA VAL A 2 55.46 13.56 -4.44
C VAL A 2 54.46 14.11 -5.45
N LYS A 3 54.06 15.37 -5.32
CA LYS A 3 53.21 16.07 -6.30
C LYS A 3 54.13 16.78 -7.29
N TYR A 4 54.03 16.42 -8.56
CA TYR A 4 54.56 17.23 -9.66
C TYR A 4 53.43 18.09 -10.22
N THR A 5 53.69 19.38 -10.39
CA THR A 5 52.80 20.31 -11.09
C THR A 5 53.49 20.69 -12.39
N ILE A 6 52.83 20.43 -13.52
CA ILE A 6 53.31 20.81 -14.84
C ILE A 6 52.43 21.97 -15.31
N GLN A 7 53.03 23.15 -15.49
CA GLN A 7 52.40 24.28 -16.18
C GLN A 7 52.81 24.21 -17.65
N ILE A 8 51.82 24.28 -18.54
CA ILE A 8 52.02 24.35 -19.98
C ILE A 8 51.43 25.67 -20.45
N GLU A 9 52.28 26.58 -20.92
CA GLU A 9 51.85 27.76 -21.69
C GLU A 9 51.80 27.37 -23.17
N ILE A 10 50.64 27.59 -23.78
CA ILE A 10 50.38 27.28 -25.19
C ILE A 10 50.40 28.60 -25.95
N ASP A 11 51.43 28.80 -26.75
CA ASP A 11 51.47 29.85 -27.78
C ASP A 11 50.94 29.28 -29.11
N ASP A 12 50.04 30.02 -29.76
CA ASP A 12 49.26 29.60 -30.92
C ASP A 12 50.10 29.74 -32.20
N ASN A 13 50.60 28.63 -32.74
CA ASN A 13 50.83 28.47 -34.18
C ASN A 13 50.92 26.98 -34.58
N ASN A 14 50.23 26.67 -35.69
CA ASN A 14 49.89 25.34 -36.20
C ASN A 14 51.08 24.55 -36.77
N GLU A 15 51.81 23.81 -35.93
CA GLU A 15 52.67 22.69 -36.37
C GLU A 15 53.01 21.69 -35.23
N ARG A 16 52.07 21.42 -34.30
CA ARG A 16 52.36 20.78 -33.00
C ARG A 16 52.06 19.28 -32.84
N ASP A 17 51.32 18.62 -33.72
CA ASP A 17 50.84 17.26 -33.41
C ASP A 17 51.83 16.12 -33.72
N LEU A 18 52.86 16.37 -34.54
CA LEU A 18 53.81 15.34 -34.98
C LEU A 18 55.10 15.27 -34.15
N ILE A 19 55.53 16.37 -33.52
CA ILE A 19 56.77 16.41 -32.75
C ILE A 19 56.53 16.05 -31.26
N ILE A 20 55.35 16.36 -30.72
CA ILE A 20 55.00 16.02 -29.33
C ILE A 20 54.85 14.50 -29.14
N ASN A 21 54.32 13.78 -30.14
CA ASN A 21 54.18 12.33 -30.07
C ASN A 21 55.50 11.58 -30.19
N SER A 22 56.53 12.10 -30.90
CA SER A 22 57.81 11.41 -31.02
C SER A 22 58.70 11.60 -29.78
N CYS A 23 58.73 12.81 -29.20
CA CYS A 23 59.54 13.07 -28.00
C CYS A 23 58.92 12.48 -26.71
N LEU A 24 57.59 12.36 -26.61
CA LEU A 24 56.97 11.70 -25.46
C LEU A 24 57.22 10.18 -25.49
N ASN A 25 57.17 9.54 -26.66
CA ASN A 25 57.39 8.09 -26.74
C ASN A 25 58.83 7.67 -26.39
N GLU A 26 59.85 8.44 -26.77
CA GLU A 26 61.24 8.14 -26.41
C GLU A 26 61.55 8.42 -24.92
N MET A 27 60.96 9.46 -24.31
CA MET A 27 61.15 9.74 -22.88
C MET A 27 60.41 8.75 -21.96
N PHE A 28 59.32 8.13 -22.43
CA PHE A 28 58.55 7.19 -21.63
C PHE A 28 59.07 5.75 -21.69
N ASP A 29 59.76 5.34 -22.75
CA ASP A 29 60.24 3.96 -22.89
C ASP A 29 61.36 3.57 -21.90
N ASP A 30 62.23 4.52 -21.52
CA ASP A 30 63.28 4.26 -20.53
C ASP A 30 62.78 4.34 -19.08
N VAL A 31 61.71 5.11 -18.83
CA VAL A 31 61.05 5.13 -17.51
C VAL A 31 60.17 3.89 -17.35
N PHE A 32 59.50 3.39 -18.40
CA PHE A 32 58.57 2.26 -18.27
C PHE A 32 59.22 0.88 -18.14
N LYS A 33 60.47 0.69 -18.54
CA LYS A 33 61.18 -0.60 -18.36
C LYS A 33 61.47 -0.93 -16.89
N SER A 34 61.56 0.05 -15.98
CA SER A 34 61.76 -0.20 -14.54
C SER A 34 60.47 -0.34 -13.73
N PHE A 35 59.30 -0.05 -14.33
CA PHE A 35 58.00 -0.10 -13.65
C PHE A 35 57.09 -1.26 -14.10
N SER A 36 57.50 -2.09 -15.05
CA SER A 36 56.63 -3.14 -15.62
C SER A 36 56.25 -4.23 -14.60
N SER A 37 57.11 -4.59 -13.65
CA SER A 37 56.81 -5.56 -12.59
C SER A 37 55.89 -4.98 -11.50
N LYS A 38 56.17 -3.76 -11.02
CA LYS A 38 55.33 -3.07 -10.02
C LYS A 38 53.98 -2.63 -10.56
N LYS A 39 53.85 -2.30 -11.85
CA LYS A 39 52.56 -1.92 -12.46
C LYS A 39 51.60 -3.12 -12.58
N TYR A 40 52.14 -4.33 -12.75
CA TYR A 40 51.35 -5.56 -12.71
C TYR A 40 50.90 -5.91 -11.29
N GLU A 41 51.78 -5.76 -10.30
CA GLU A 41 51.45 -6.00 -8.88
C GLU A 41 50.42 -5.00 -8.35
N VAL A 42 50.56 -3.71 -8.67
CA VAL A 42 49.60 -2.66 -8.28
C VAL A 42 48.29 -2.77 -9.06
N LYS A 43 48.31 -3.15 -10.35
CA LYS A 43 47.06 -3.45 -11.08
C LYS A 43 46.35 -4.67 -10.52
N ASN A 44 47.08 -5.71 -10.12
CA ASN A 44 46.48 -6.91 -9.53
C ASN A 44 46.01 -6.66 -8.09
N GLN A 45 46.70 -5.84 -7.30
CA GLN A 45 46.23 -5.40 -5.97
C GLN A 45 45.01 -4.48 -6.08
N ILE A 46 45.01 -3.48 -6.96
CA ILE A 46 43.83 -2.63 -7.18
C ILE A 46 42.67 -3.44 -7.76
N LYS A 47 42.94 -4.39 -8.66
CA LYS A 47 41.91 -5.28 -9.21
C LYS A 47 41.41 -6.27 -8.16
N MET A 48 42.27 -6.78 -7.27
CA MET A 48 41.87 -7.60 -6.12
C MET A 48 41.13 -6.78 -5.06
N GLU A 49 41.51 -5.55 -4.76
CA GLU A 49 40.79 -4.67 -3.82
C GLU A 49 39.44 -4.23 -4.39
N ILE A 50 39.33 -4.04 -5.71
CA ILE A 50 38.05 -3.77 -6.41
C ILE A 50 37.21 -5.05 -6.55
N GLU A 51 37.82 -6.22 -6.73
CA GLU A 51 37.14 -7.52 -6.80
C GLU A 51 36.79 -8.09 -5.42
N GLU A 52 37.52 -7.74 -4.34
CA GLU A 52 37.18 -8.02 -2.94
C GLU A 52 36.13 -7.03 -2.39
N GLN A 53 36.03 -5.82 -2.94
CA GLN A 53 34.95 -4.88 -2.58
C GLN A 53 33.64 -5.12 -3.33
N HIS A 54 33.65 -5.91 -4.41
CA HIS A 54 32.43 -6.46 -4.99
C HIS A 54 32.22 -7.88 -4.49
N ASP A 55 31.78 -7.99 -3.23
CA ASP A 55 31.21 -9.21 -2.70
C ASP A 55 30.00 -9.60 -3.58
N LYS A 56 30.24 -10.50 -4.54
CA LYS A 56 29.30 -10.92 -5.60
C LYS A 56 28.04 -11.60 -5.07
N ASN A 57 27.83 -11.61 -3.75
CA ASN A 57 26.71 -12.24 -3.08
C ASN A 57 26.01 -11.36 -2.03
N GLN A 58 26.33 -10.06 -1.90
CA GLN A 58 25.57 -9.22 -0.97
C GLN A 58 24.18 -8.95 -1.58
N ILE A 59 23.21 -9.77 -1.19
CA ILE A 59 21.81 -9.54 -1.50
C ILE A 59 21.34 -8.30 -0.75
N VAL A 60 20.73 -7.38 -1.50
CA VAL A 60 20.23 -6.13 -0.97
C VAL A 60 18.74 -6.26 -0.67
N MET A 61 18.37 -6.05 0.60
CA MET A 61 17.00 -5.87 1.07
C MET A 61 16.59 -4.39 1.03
N ILE A 62 15.29 -4.10 1.15
CA ILE A 62 14.81 -2.70 1.21
C ILE A 62 15.37 -2.01 2.45
N LYS A 63 15.41 -2.71 3.59
CA LYS A 63 16.03 -2.20 4.82
C LYS A 63 17.47 -1.73 4.60
N ASP A 64 18.28 -2.50 3.87
CA ASP A 64 19.70 -2.14 3.63
C ASP A 64 19.82 -0.86 2.81
N ILE A 65 18.96 -0.68 1.80
CA ILE A 65 18.89 0.55 1.00
C ILE A 65 18.52 1.73 1.89
N PHE A 66 17.57 1.55 2.80
CA PHE A 66 17.04 2.62 3.65
C PHE A 66 18.06 3.02 4.71
N ASP A 67 18.70 2.06 5.35
CA ASP A 67 19.79 2.31 6.31
C ASP A 67 20.93 3.08 5.64
N ARG A 68 21.33 2.66 4.43
CA ARG A 68 22.39 3.32 3.67
C ARG A 68 22.04 4.74 3.24
N ASN A 69 20.78 4.99 2.88
CA ASN A 69 20.29 6.32 2.52
C ASN A 69 19.80 7.14 3.72
N SER A 70 19.98 6.64 4.95
CA SER A 70 19.52 7.31 6.19
C SER A 70 18.03 7.67 6.16
N ILE A 71 17.21 6.78 5.59
CA ILE A 71 15.76 6.95 5.55
C ILE A 71 15.21 6.68 6.96
N GLU A 72 14.63 7.72 7.56
CA GLU A 72 14.01 7.63 8.88
C GLU A 72 12.75 6.73 8.85
N VAL A 73 12.63 5.84 9.84
CA VAL A 73 11.40 5.10 10.12
C VAL A 73 10.58 5.89 11.15
N ILE A 74 9.48 6.49 10.71
CA ILE A 74 8.57 7.29 11.54
C ILE A 74 7.97 6.40 12.64
N ARG A 75 7.54 5.20 12.26
CA ARG A 75 6.90 4.24 13.16
C ARG A 75 7.16 2.81 12.73
N GLN A 76 7.28 1.93 13.72
CA GLN A 76 7.36 0.50 13.52
C GLN A 76 6.22 -0.19 14.29
N ILE A 77 5.42 -1.02 13.61
CA ILE A 77 4.34 -1.80 14.21
C ILE A 77 4.71 -3.29 14.19
N PRO A 78 4.74 -3.98 15.34
CA PRO A 78 4.99 -5.41 15.38
C PRO A 78 3.77 -6.22 14.95
N PHE A 79 4.01 -7.30 14.20
CA PHE A 79 3.05 -8.34 13.86
C PHE A 79 3.63 -9.70 14.24
N THR A 80 2.81 -10.63 14.72
CA THR A 80 3.25 -11.96 15.10
C THR A 80 2.59 -12.99 14.19
N HIS A 81 3.38 -13.86 13.56
CA HIS A 81 2.84 -14.99 12.81
C HIS A 81 2.25 -16.03 13.77
N TYR A 82 1.00 -16.42 13.55
CA TYR A 82 0.22 -17.17 14.55
C TYR A 82 0.76 -18.58 14.83
N LEU A 83 1.35 -19.25 13.85
CA LEU A 83 1.90 -20.61 14.04
C LEU A 83 3.33 -20.59 14.57
N SER A 84 4.22 -19.82 13.94
CA SER A 84 5.64 -19.82 14.29
C SER A 84 5.98 -18.91 15.46
N GLN A 85 5.07 -18.02 15.86
CA GLN A 85 5.28 -16.97 16.86
C GLN A 85 6.41 -15.99 16.50
N GLN A 86 6.90 -16.03 15.27
CA GLN A 86 7.91 -15.12 14.76
C GLN A 86 7.33 -13.72 14.63
N LYS A 87 8.11 -12.72 15.05
CA LYS A 87 7.76 -11.30 14.93
C LYS A 87 8.25 -10.74 13.61
N TYR A 88 7.38 -9.98 12.98
CA TYR A 88 7.62 -9.18 11.79
C TYR A 88 7.23 -7.73 12.08
N TYR A 89 7.68 -6.81 11.23
CA TYR A 89 7.45 -5.40 11.46
C TYR A 89 6.95 -4.70 10.19
N LEU A 90 5.91 -3.90 10.36
CA LEU A 90 5.53 -2.86 9.40
C LEU A 90 6.30 -1.59 9.72
N ASN A 91 7.08 -1.12 8.76
CA ASN A 91 7.88 0.08 8.88
C ASN A 91 7.22 1.21 8.08
N HIS A 92 6.87 2.31 8.74
CA HIS A 92 6.44 3.54 8.10
C HIS A 92 7.67 4.39 7.77
N ALA A 93 8.07 4.40 6.52
CA ALA A 93 9.24 5.15 6.07
C ALA A 93 8.89 6.61 5.79
N LYS A 94 9.78 7.51 6.20
CA LYS A 94 9.68 8.93 5.87
C LYS A 94 9.96 9.16 4.38
N VAL A 95 9.11 9.97 3.76
CA VAL A 95 9.22 10.34 2.34
C VAL A 95 9.19 11.86 2.17
N HIS A 96 9.26 12.36 0.94
CA HIS A 96 9.00 13.77 0.67
C HIS A 96 7.57 14.11 1.12
N GLN A 97 7.44 15.03 2.07
CA GLN A 97 6.15 15.42 2.61
C GLN A 97 5.35 16.21 1.56
N GLN A 98 4.10 15.82 1.34
CA GLN A 98 3.19 16.61 0.52
C GLN A 98 2.79 17.91 1.24
N PHE A 99 2.93 19.03 0.55
CA PHE A 99 2.45 20.34 1.01
C PHE A 99 1.29 20.89 0.19
N VAL A 100 1.03 20.26 -0.97
CA VAL A 100 -0.04 20.60 -1.89
C VAL A 100 -1.10 19.51 -1.80
N ALA A 101 -2.37 19.87 -1.91
CA ALA A 101 -3.45 18.89 -2.00
C ALA A 101 -3.37 18.12 -3.33
N ASN A 102 -4.08 16.98 -3.41
CA ASN A 102 -4.35 16.25 -4.64
C ASN A 102 -3.11 15.64 -5.34
N VAL A 103 -1.98 15.50 -4.63
CA VAL A 103 -0.77 14.88 -5.18
C VAL A 103 -0.41 13.54 -4.53
N CYS A 104 -1.20 13.06 -3.56
CA CYS A 104 -0.91 11.84 -2.81
C CYS A 104 -0.74 10.60 -3.70
N GLY A 105 -1.53 10.48 -4.79
CA GLY A 105 -1.39 9.35 -5.72
C GLY A 105 -0.11 9.42 -6.58
N TYR A 106 0.37 10.63 -6.90
CA TYR A 106 1.70 10.81 -7.51
C TYR A 106 2.80 10.42 -6.51
N HIS A 107 2.70 10.82 -5.24
CA HIS A 107 3.66 10.42 -4.22
C HIS A 107 3.72 8.90 -4.03
N ALA A 108 2.55 8.25 -3.90
CA ALA A 108 2.47 6.80 -3.76
C ALA A 108 3.15 6.08 -4.93
N SER A 109 2.88 6.52 -6.16
CA SER A 109 3.51 5.97 -7.35
C SER A 109 5.02 6.23 -7.40
N PHE A 110 5.45 7.46 -7.10
CA PHE A 110 6.87 7.83 -7.06
C PHE A 110 7.65 6.96 -6.06
N ASN A 111 7.13 6.81 -4.84
CA ASN A 111 7.76 6.00 -3.80
C ASN A 111 7.89 4.54 -4.23
N ILE A 112 6.83 3.97 -4.84
CA ILE A 112 6.88 2.61 -5.38
C ILE A 112 8.01 2.48 -6.41
N LEU A 113 8.05 3.37 -7.40
CA LEU A 113 9.01 3.26 -8.50
C LEU A 113 10.45 3.42 -8.01
N GLU A 114 10.72 4.42 -7.17
CA GLU A 114 12.07 4.64 -6.63
C GLU A 114 12.57 3.45 -5.81
N VAL A 115 11.73 2.88 -4.94
CA VAL A 115 12.11 1.71 -4.13
C VAL A 115 12.30 0.47 -5.02
N MET A 116 11.41 0.24 -5.99
CA MET A 116 11.52 -0.91 -6.88
C MET A 116 12.75 -0.84 -7.79
N GLU A 117 13.06 0.35 -8.32
CA GLU A 117 14.26 0.57 -9.13
C GLU A 117 15.53 0.38 -8.29
N ALA A 118 15.57 0.94 -7.08
CA ALA A 118 16.70 0.78 -6.16
C ALA A 118 16.92 -0.69 -5.77
N LEU A 119 15.84 -1.40 -5.46
CA LEU A 119 15.90 -2.81 -5.12
C LEU A 119 16.38 -3.66 -6.30
N LYS A 120 15.87 -3.43 -7.51
CA LYS A 120 16.29 -4.20 -8.70
C LYS A 120 17.74 -3.97 -9.11
N GLU A 121 18.27 -2.77 -8.88
CA GLU A 121 19.68 -2.48 -9.18
C GLU A 121 20.66 -3.19 -8.24
N GLN A 122 20.19 -3.68 -7.09
CA GLN A 122 21.03 -4.36 -6.08
C GLN A 122 22.31 -3.58 -5.76
N ASN A 123 22.21 -2.24 -5.79
CA ASN A 123 23.32 -1.32 -5.56
C ASN A 123 23.02 -0.45 -4.35
N LEU A 124 23.64 -0.76 -3.21
CA LEU A 124 23.50 0.02 -1.98
C LEU A 124 23.97 1.47 -2.13
N ASN A 125 24.87 1.75 -3.07
CA ASN A 125 25.34 3.12 -3.30
C ASN A 125 24.39 3.95 -4.16
N ARG A 126 23.28 3.38 -4.66
CA ARG A 126 22.25 4.16 -5.33
C ARG A 126 21.58 5.08 -4.32
N GLU A 127 21.60 6.37 -4.64
CA GLU A 127 20.83 7.38 -3.91
C GLU A 127 19.32 7.12 -4.09
N LEU A 128 18.60 7.00 -2.98
CA LEU A 128 17.16 6.83 -2.96
C LEU A 128 16.47 8.21 -2.92
N ARG A 129 15.69 8.52 -3.95
CA ARG A 129 15.17 9.88 -4.18
C ARG A 129 13.84 10.15 -3.51
N ILE A 130 13.32 9.23 -2.69
CA ILE A 130 12.00 9.35 -2.06
C ILE A 130 11.87 10.57 -1.13
N LEU A 131 12.99 11.15 -0.67
CA LEU A 131 13.02 12.39 0.13
C LEU A 131 13.18 13.67 -0.71
N SER A 132 13.52 13.55 -2.01
CA SER A 132 13.84 14.67 -2.87
C SER A 132 12.58 15.33 -3.44
N SER A 133 12.33 16.59 -3.04
CA SER A 133 11.24 17.38 -3.60
C SER A 133 11.42 17.65 -5.10
N GLY A 134 12.65 17.93 -5.55
CA GLY A 134 12.95 18.22 -6.95
C GLY A 134 12.66 17.04 -7.87
N GLU A 135 13.09 15.84 -7.46
CA GLU A 135 12.84 14.61 -8.23
C GLU A 135 11.36 14.23 -8.25
N PHE A 136 10.65 14.44 -7.12
CA PHE A 136 9.20 14.26 -7.07
C PHE A 136 8.47 15.17 -8.07
N TRP A 137 8.77 16.47 -8.09
CA TRP A 137 8.09 17.41 -9.01
C TRP A 137 8.43 17.15 -10.48
N LYS A 138 9.67 16.73 -10.76
CA LYS A 138 10.08 16.27 -12.08
C LYS A 138 9.26 15.06 -12.52
N PHE A 139 9.15 14.04 -11.66
CA PHE A 139 8.31 12.86 -11.90
C PHE A 139 6.85 13.25 -12.14
N LYS A 140 6.25 14.06 -11.26
CA LYS A 140 4.86 14.48 -11.39
C LYS A 140 4.61 15.17 -12.73
N ASN A 141 5.53 16.05 -13.16
CA ASN A 141 5.42 16.74 -14.45
C ASN A 141 5.51 15.76 -15.63
N GLU A 142 6.49 14.85 -15.61
CA GLU A 142 6.66 13.79 -16.62
C GLU A 142 5.38 12.95 -16.78
N ILE A 143 4.82 12.46 -15.67
CA ILE A 143 3.60 11.66 -15.68
C ILE A 143 2.40 12.48 -16.18
N SER A 144 2.25 13.73 -15.76
CA SER A 144 1.17 14.61 -16.23
C SER A 144 1.24 14.82 -17.75
N GLN A 145 2.45 15.04 -18.28
CA GLN A 145 2.68 15.20 -19.71
C GLN A 145 2.36 13.93 -20.48
N PHE A 146 2.79 12.77 -19.98
CA PHE A 146 2.48 11.48 -20.57
C PHE A 146 0.97 11.23 -20.63
N ILE A 147 0.24 11.44 -19.53
CA ILE A 147 -1.23 11.28 -19.49
C ILE A 147 -1.91 12.21 -20.50
N TRP A 148 -1.44 13.47 -20.58
CA TRP A 148 -2.00 14.43 -21.51
C TRP A 148 -1.77 14.01 -22.97
N GLN A 149 -0.56 13.58 -23.32
CA GLN A 149 -0.24 13.05 -24.64
C GLN A 149 -1.08 11.81 -24.99
N TYR A 150 -1.23 10.88 -24.04
CA TYR A 150 -2.09 9.72 -24.20
C TYR A 150 -3.54 10.14 -24.52
N LYS A 151 -4.09 11.06 -23.72
CA LYS A 151 -5.44 11.58 -23.93
C LYS A 151 -5.61 12.21 -25.30
N LEU A 152 -4.64 12.99 -25.78
CA LEU A 152 -4.70 13.61 -27.11
C LEU A 152 -4.67 12.57 -28.23
N LYS A 153 -3.90 11.47 -28.04
CA LYS A 153 -3.77 10.40 -29.03
C LYS A 153 -5.03 9.54 -29.19
N TYR A 154 -5.74 9.26 -28.09
CA TYR A 154 -6.87 8.30 -28.09
C TYR A 154 -8.25 8.97 -27.98
N GLU A 155 -8.33 10.28 -28.24
CA GLU A 155 -9.58 11.06 -28.26
C GLU A 155 -10.49 10.84 -27.04
N ALA A 156 -9.91 10.67 -25.84
CA ALA A 156 -10.72 10.63 -24.64
C ALA A 156 -11.45 11.98 -24.49
N LYS A 157 -12.79 11.95 -24.58
CA LYS A 157 -13.69 13.12 -24.70
C LYS A 157 -13.21 14.31 -23.86
N ASN A 158 -12.75 15.37 -24.55
CA ASN A 158 -11.98 16.51 -24.03
C ASN A 158 -12.56 17.22 -22.80
N ASP A 159 -13.86 17.09 -22.54
CA ASP A 159 -14.59 17.92 -21.58
C ASP A 159 -15.05 17.16 -20.33
N LYS A 160 -14.76 15.86 -20.25
CA LYS A 160 -15.20 15.05 -19.12
C LYS A 160 -14.07 14.87 -18.13
N TRP A 161 -14.38 15.04 -16.85
CA TRP A 161 -13.53 14.54 -15.77
C TRP A 161 -13.29 13.03 -15.98
N PRO A 162 -12.08 12.51 -15.72
CA PRO A 162 -10.90 13.26 -15.27
C PRO A 162 -10.06 13.87 -16.40
N TRP A 163 -10.44 13.79 -17.67
CA TRP A 163 -9.57 14.08 -18.83
C TRP A 163 -9.41 15.55 -19.22
N ARG A 164 -9.92 16.50 -18.43
CA ARG A 164 -9.75 17.94 -18.72
C ARG A 164 -8.30 18.33 -18.48
N GLN A 165 -7.77 19.30 -19.23
CA GLN A 165 -6.39 19.75 -19.09
C GLN A 165 -6.05 20.13 -17.64
N LYS A 166 -6.95 20.87 -16.99
CA LYS A 166 -6.77 21.27 -15.58
C LYS A 166 -6.70 20.09 -14.61
N ASP A 167 -7.45 19.01 -14.88
CA ASP A 167 -7.50 17.84 -14.00
C ASP A 167 -6.23 17.01 -14.17
N VAL A 168 -5.74 16.84 -15.40
CA VAL A 168 -4.48 16.13 -15.67
C VAL A 168 -3.28 16.86 -15.07
N HIS A 169 -3.21 18.18 -15.21
CA HIS A 169 -2.06 18.96 -14.75
C HIS A 169 -2.14 19.41 -13.29
N TYR A 170 -3.31 19.54 -12.70
CA TYR A 170 -3.46 20.09 -11.34
C TYR A 170 -4.44 19.31 -10.45
N GLY A 171 -5.11 18.30 -10.99
CA GLY A 171 -6.01 17.44 -10.24
C GLY A 171 -5.32 16.22 -9.64
N ASP A 172 -6.15 15.33 -9.10
CA ASP A 172 -5.72 14.09 -8.47
C ASP A 172 -5.08 13.13 -9.47
N PHE A 173 -4.20 12.26 -8.95
CA PHE A 173 -3.73 11.12 -9.72
C PHE A 173 -4.80 10.01 -9.68
N GLU A 174 -5.61 9.98 -10.72
CA GLU A 174 -6.77 9.09 -10.82
C GLU A 174 -6.40 7.64 -11.14
N ARG A 175 -7.25 6.69 -10.74
CA ARG A 175 -7.13 5.27 -11.08
C ARG A 175 -7.01 5.03 -12.58
N SER A 176 -7.75 5.80 -13.39
CA SER A 176 -7.68 5.71 -14.84
C SER A 176 -6.30 6.09 -15.39
N TYR A 177 -5.60 7.03 -14.75
CA TYR A 177 -4.24 7.42 -15.12
C TYR A 177 -3.25 6.33 -14.75
N LEU A 178 -3.34 5.81 -13.53
CA LEU A 178 -2.53 4.69 -13.06
C LEU A 178 -2.63 3.49 -14.01
N ASN A 179 -3.85 3.12 -14.41
CA ASN A 179 -4.09 2.02 -15.35
C ASN A 179 -3.39 2.22 -16.70
N ILE A 180 -3.28 3.47 -17.18
CA ILE A 180 -2.55 3.78 -18.41
C ILE A 180 -1.04 3.72 -18.16
N CYS A 181 -0.57 4.30 -17.05
CA CYS A 181 0.84 4.27 -16.68
C CYS A 181 1.36 2.83 -16.56
N LEU A 182 0.63 1.95 -15.88
CA LEU A 182 0.97 0.53 -15.73
C LEU A 182 0.99 -0.24 -17.05
N LYS A 183 0.24 0.20 -18.07
CA LYS A 183 0.19 -0.47 -19.37
C LYS A 183 1.24 0.06 -20.34
N GLN A 184 1.55 1.36 -20.28
CA GLN A 184 2.21 2.06 -21.38
C GLN A 184 3.37 2.95 -20.96
N HIS A 185 3.52 3.31 -19.68
CA HIS A 185 4.62 4.17 -19.26
C HIS A 185 5.91 3.34 -19.08
N PRO A 186 7.01 3.65 -19.81
CA PRO A 186 8.23 2.84 -19.79
C PRO A 186 8.78 2.63 -18.39
N ARG A 187 8.80 3.70 -17.58
CA ARG A 187 9.29 3.65 -16.20
C ARG A 187 8.49 2.69 -15.31
N PHE A 188 7.16 2.70 -15.40
CA PHE A 188 6.30 1.78 -14.64
C PHE A 188 6.55 0.33 -15.09
N ASN A 189 6.61 0.11 -16.40
CA ASN A 189 6.86 -1.21 -16.97
C ASN A 189 8.23 -1.77 -16.52
N GLN A 190 9.27 -0.95 -16.54
CA GLN A 190 10.61 -1.34 -16.10
C GLN A 190 10.68 -1.62 -14.60
N ALA A 191 10.10 -0.75 -13.78
CA ALA A 191 10.12 -0.89 -12.32
C ALA A 191 9.27 -2.07 -11.85
N LEU A 192 8.18 -2.41 -12.54
CA LEU A 192 7.21 -3.42 -12.09
C LEU A 192 7.22 -4.74 -12.89
N CYS A 193 8.07 -4.89 -13.91
CA CYS A 193 8.21 -6.17 -14.61
C CYS A 193 8.96 -7.23 -13.78
N ASN A 194 8.74 -8.50 -14.11
CA ASN A 194 9.57 -9.59 -13.60
C ASN A 194 10.97 -9.55 -14.25
N GLN A 195 12.00 -9.94 -13.49
CA GLN A 195 13.38 -10.14 -13.95
C GLN A 195 13.92 -11.46 -13.40
N ASN A 196 15.09 -11.92 -13.86
CA ASN A 196 15.60 -13.28 -13.59
C ASN A 196 15.55 -13.70 -12.10
N ASN A 197 15.88 -12.80 -11.18
CA ASN A 197 15.84 -13.00 -9.72
C ASN A 197 14.75 -12.19 -9.02
N PHE A 198 13.84 -11.53 -9.75
CA PHE A 198 12.76 -10.72 -9.21
C PHE A 198 11.41 -11.15 -9.75
N GLN A 199 10.52 -11.58 -8.86
CA GLN A 199 9.11 -11.68 -9.12
C GLN A 199 8.39 -10.49 -8.48
N VAL A 200 7.66 -9.73 -9.28
CA VAL A 200 6.91 -8.56 -8.83
C VAL A 200 5.42 -8.83 -9.03
N MET A 201 4.65 -8.60 -7.97
CA MET A 201 3.20 -8.69 -7.95
C MET A 201 2.66 -7.31 -7.62
N TYR A 202 1.92 -6.69 -8.53
CA TYR A 202 1.35 -5.36 -8.35
C TYR A 202 -0.16 -5.43 -8.22
N TYR A 203 -0.73 -4.73 -7.25
CA TYR A 203 -2.19 -4.62 -7.10
C TYR A 203 -2.63 -3.23 -6.61
N SER A 204 -3.86 -2.82 -6.94
CA SER A 204 -4.50 -1.61 -6.38
C SER A 204 -5.45 -2.03 -5.26
N TRP A 205 -5.12 -1.66 -4.03
CA TRP A 205 -5.93 -1.94 -2.85
C TRP A 205 -6.95 -0.83 -2.65
N GLU A 206 -8.23 -1.19 -2.55
CA GLU A 206 -9.32 -0.23 -2.40
C GLU A 206 -10.05 -0.48 -1.09
N TYR A 207 -10.04 0.51 -0.20
CA TYR A 207 -10.56 0.36 1.15
C TYR A 207 -11.28 1.61 1.61
N GLN A 208 -12.53 1.50 2.04
CA GLN A 208 -13.33 2.63 2.47
C GLN A 208 -14.31 2.22 3.56
N PHE A 209 -14.40 3.03 4.61
CA PHE A 209 -15.35 2.87 5.72
C PHE A 209 -15.30 1.47 6.34
N GLY A 210 -14.09 1.01 6.64
CA GLY A 210 -13.85 -0.32 7.19
C GLY A 210 -14.13 -1.45 6.21
N ARG A 211 -14.06 -1.26 4.90
CA ARG A 211 -14.40 -2.32 3.93
C ARG A 211 -13.46 -2.34 2.74
N ILE A 212 -13.14 -3.54 2.28
CA ILE A 212 -12.49 -3.76 0.98
C ILE A 212 -13.52 -3.53 -0.13
N VAL A 213 -13.26 -2.55 -0.99
CA VAL A 213 -14.16 -2.13 -2.08
C VAL A 213 -13.68 -2.72 -3.40
N LEU A 214 -13.66 -4.05 -3.47
CA LEU A 214 -13.29 -4.81 -4.67
C LEU A 214 -14.46 -5.71 -5.09
N GLY A 215 -14.63 -5.95 -6.38
CA GLY A 215 -15.59 -6.95 -6.88
C GLY A 215 -15.10 -8.38 -6.61
N ASP A 216 -15.98 -9.37 -6.68
CA ASP A 216 -15.66 -10.78 -6.36
C ASP A 216 -14.46 -11.34 -7.15
N TYR A 217 -14.33 -10.97 -8.43
CA TYR A 217 -13.20 -11.41 -9.27
C TYR A 217 -11.87 -10.83 -8.78
N GLN A 218 -11.86 -9.52 -8.51
CA GLN A 218 -10.71 -8.78 -7.99
C GLN A 218 -10.28 -9.31 -6.62
N GLN A 219 -11.23 -9.63 -5.75
CA GLN A 219 -10.93 -10.23 -4.45
C GLN A 219 -10.30 -11.61 -4.56
N LYS A 220 -10.79 -12.45 -5.49
CA LYS A 220 -10.22 -13.78 -5.75
C LYS A 220 -8.80 -13.68 -6.31
N GLU A 221 -8.58 -12.78 -7.27
CA GLU A 221 -7.26 -12.49 -7.82
C GLU A 221 -6.30 -12.05 -6.72
N LEU A 222 -6.72 -11.11 -5.88
CA LEU A 222 -5.91 -10.63 -4.77
C LEU A 222 -5.60 -11.73 -3.75
N GLN A 223 -6.58 -12.58 -3.40
CA GLN A 223 -6.34 -13.72 -2.52
C GLN A 223 -5.34 -14.71 -3.13
N GLN A 224 -5.38 -14.95 -4.45
CA GLN A 224 -4.40 -15.81 -5.13
C GLN A 224 -2.98 -15.23 -5.05
N MET A 225 -2.83 -13.91 -5.20
CA MET A 225 -1.53 -13.24 -5.04
C MET A 225 -1.02 -13.34 -3.59
N ILE A 226 -1.90 -13.18 -2.60
CA ILE A 226 -1.57 -13.35 -1.18
C ILE A 226 -1.12 -14.79 -0.91
N ASP A 227 -1.87 -15.79 -1.39
CA ASP A 227 -1.50 -17.20 -1.30
C ASP A 227 -0.14 -17.48 -1.93
N GLN A 228 0.14 -16.86 -3.08
CA GLN A 228 1.43 -16.98 -3.75
C GLN A 228 2.56 -16.39 -2.91
N PHE A 229 2.33 -15.26 -2.23
CA PHE A 229 3.31 -14.66 -1.33
C PHE A 229 3.61 -15.55 -0.12
N ILE A 230 2.57 -16.08 0.53
CA ILE A 230 2.70 -16.99 1.67
C ILE A 230 3.51 -18.23 1.27
N LYS A 231 3.12 -18.88 0.16
CA LYS A 231 3.72 -20.14 -0.32
C LYS A 231 5.09 -19.97 -0.99
N PHE A 232 5.53 -18.73 -1.23
CA PHE A 232 6.81 -18.48 -1.89
C PHE A 232 7.99 -19.00 -1.06
N ASN A 233 8.80 -19.87 -1.65
CA ASN A 233 9.93 -20.55 -0.99
C ASN A 233 11.15 -20.69 -1.92
N LYS A 234 11.19 -19.93 -3.03
CA LYS A 234 12.28 -20.03 -4.00
C LYS A 234 13.54 -19.39 -3.44
N LYS A 235 14.61 -20.19 -3.38
CA LYS A 235 15.92 -19.75 -2.88
C LYS A 235 16.52 -18.71 -3.82
N ASN A 236 17.14 -17.70 -3.23
CA ASN A 236 17.86 -16.64 -3.93
C ASN A 236 17.02 -15.89 -4.96
N GLN A 237 15.72 -15.76 -4.70
CA GLN A 237 14.80 -15.00 -5.54
C GLN A 237 14.01 -14.03 -4.67
N HIS A 238 13.90 -12.79 -5.14
CA HIS A 238 13.05 -11.77 -4.53
C HIS A 238 11.62 -11.98 -5.00
N LEU A 239 10.68 -12.00 -4.06
CA LEU A 239 9.26 -11.77 -4.32
C LEU A 239 8.87 -10.43 -3.71
N VAL A 240 8.35 -9.53 -4.53
CA VAL A 240 7.91 -8.20 -4.09
C VAL A 240 6.44 -8.04 -4.39
N PHE A 241 5.63 -7.90 -3.34
CA PHE A 241 4.23 -7.53 -3.42
C PHE A 241 4.12 -6.02 -3.26
N VAL A 242 3.75 -5.33 -4.34
CA VAL A 242 3.57 -3.89 -4.39
C VAL A 242 2.08 -3.57 -4.40
N MET A 243 1.66 -2.67 -3.52
CA MET A 243 0.29 -2.17 -3.50
C MET A 243 0.23 -0.65 -3.53
N MET A 244 -0.63 -0.15 -4.42
CA MET A 244 -1.11 1.22 -4.32
C MET A 244 -2.38 1.23 -3.48
N LEU A 245 -2.38 1.99 -2.37
CA LEU A 245 -3.44 1.97 -1.37
C LEU A 245 -4.39 3.14 -1.58
N GLY A 246 -5.57 2.89 -2.15
CA GLY A 246 -6.66 3.87 -2.23
C GLY A 246 -7.57 3.73 -1.02
N ILE A 247 -7.34 4.55 0.01
CA ILE A 247 -7.99 4.45 1.32
C ILE A 247 -8.86 5.67 1.59
N THR A 248 -10.18 5.51 1.60
CA THR A 248 -11.22 6.55 1.77
C THR A 248 -11.04 7.79 0.88
N ASN A 249 -10.15 8.71 1.22
CA ASN A 249 -9.84 9.93 0.48
C ASN A 249 -8.34 10.17 0.27
N HIS A 250 -7.50 9.14 0.44
CA HIS A 250 -6.06 9.27 0.44
C HIS A 250 -5.39 8.12 -0.30
N TRP A 251 -4.30 8.45 -0.99
CA TRP A 251 -3.42 7.46 -1.61
C TRP A 251 -2.17 7.26 -0.75
N GLY A 252 -1.86 6.00 -0.46
CA GLY A 252 -0.59 5.55 0.10
C GLY A 252 0.04 4.47 -0.76
N SER A 253 1.23 4.03 -0.39
CA SER A 253 1.87 2.87 -1.02
C SER A 253 2.38 1.89 0.02
N PHE A 254 2.34 0.61 -0.33
CA PHE A 254 2.80 -0.49 0.50
C PHE A 254 3.64 -1.45 -0.32
N ILE A 255 4.72 -1.93 0.28
CA ILE A 255 5.61 -2.93 -0.32
C ILE A 255 5.86 -4.02 0.72
N ALA A 256 5.49 -5.25 0.39
CA ALA A 256 5.97 -6.44 1.08
C ALA A 256 7.07 -7.09 0.27
N HIS A 257 8.24 -7.28 0.87
CA HIS A 257 9.39 -7.91 0.23
C HIS A 257 9.72 -9.21 0.96
N LYS A 258 9.79 -10.30 0.19
CA LYS A 258 10.24 -11.61 0.67
C LYS A 258 11.48 -12.04 -0.08
N TYR A 259 12.50 -12.46 0.65
CA TYR A 259 13.72 -13.05 0.11
C TYR A 259 14.16 -14.19 1.02
N ASN A 260 14.21 -15.41 0.47
CA ASN A 260 14.34 -16.62 1.27
C ASN A 260 13.28 -16.66 2.39
N GLU A 261 13.70 -16.68 3.65
CA GLU A 261 12.84 -16.70 4.85
C GLU A 261 12.57 -15.30 5.43
N ASN A 262 13.26 -14.27 4.92
CA ASN A 262 13.12 -12.90 5.40
C ASN A 262 11.90 -12.23 4.74
N ILE A 263 11.09 -11.56 5.55
CA ILE A 263 9.93 -10.79 5.11
C ILE A 263 10.02 -9.39 5.72
N GLU A 264 9.83 -8.38 4.88
CA GLU A 264 9.78 -6.97 5.28
C GLU A 264 8.49 -6.34 4.78
N PHE A 265 7.86 -5.49 5.61
CA PHE A 265 6.71 -4.70 5.23
C PHE A 265 7.05 -3.21 5.35
N TRP A 266 6.77 -2.46 4.28
CA TRP A 266 7.07 -1.05 4.17
C TRP A 266 5.84 -0.27 3.73
N PHE A 267 5.47 0.75 4.50
CA PHE A 267 4.40 1.67 4.20
C PHE A 267 4.97 3.07 3.99
N PHE A 268 4.41 3.77 3.01
CA PHE A 268 4.80 5.14 2.68
C PHE A 268 3.55 6.00 2.59
N ASP A 269 3.51 7.03 3.43
CA ASP A 269 2.52 8.09 3.37
C ASP A 269 3.20 9.46 3.24
N SER A 270 2.83 10.17 2.17
CA SER A 270 3.29 11.55 1.94
C SER A 270 2.87 12.56 3.01
N ARG A 271 1.94 12.24 3.93
CA ARG A 271 1.68 13.11 5.10
C ARG A 271 2.80 13.01 6.15
N ASN A 272 3.58 11.92 6.16
CA ASN A 272 4.62 11.60 7.15
C ASN A 272 4.14 11.74 8.60
N ARG A 273 2.93 11.27 8.90
CA ARG A 273 2.37 11.35 10.25
C ARG A 273 2.45 10.00 10.95
N ASP A 274 2.86 9.98 12.21
CA ASP A 274 2.81 8.79 13.06
C ASP A 274 1.39 8.57 13.60
N TYR A 275 0.39 8.41 12.72
CA TYR A 275 -0.98 8.11 13.15
C TYR A 275 -1.27 6.62 13.26
N LEU A 276 -0.23 5.80 13.14
CA LEU A 276 -0.36 4.36 13.26
C LEU A 276 -0.45 4.00 14.74
N LEU A 277 -1.51 3.31 15.13
CA LEU A 277 -1.91 3.02 16.51
C LEU A 277 -2.45 4.23 17.28
N TRP A 278 -2.97 5.25 16.58
CA TRP A 278 -3.73 6.30 17.25
C TRP A 278 -5.10 5.80 17.69
N ASP A 279 -5.47 6.16 18.92
CA ASP A 279 -6.83 6.02 19.43
C ASP A 279 -7.75 7.15 18.95
N ASP A 280 -9.05 7.04 19.28
CA ASP A 280 -10.07 8.01 18.87
C ASP A 280 -9.75 9.44 19.38
N GLU A 281 -9.21 9.57 20.59
CA GLU A 281 -8.87 10.86 21.21
C GLU A 281 -7.71 11.55 20.49
N GLN A 282 -6.68 10.78 20.11
CA GLN A 282 -5.54 11.26 19.33
C GLN A 282 -5.96 11.70 17.92
N ILE A 283 -6.86 10.94 17.28
CA ILE A 283 -7.39 11.28 15.95
C ILE A 283 -8.27 12.54 16.01
N GLU A 284 -9.12 12.67 17.03
CA GLU A 284 -9.93 13.87 17.24
C GLU A 284 -9.06 15.10 17.49
N SER A 285 -8.06 14.97 18.36
CA SER A 285 -7.08 16.03 18.65
C SER A 285 -6.36 16.50 17.39
N TRP A 286 -5.97 15.56 16.52
CA TRP A 286 -5.39 15.89 15.22
C TRP A 286 -6.36 16.64 14.31
N CYS A 287 -7.63 16.22 14.25
CA CYS A 287 -8.64 16.91 13.44
C CYS A 287 -8.84 18.36 13.90
N ILE A 288 -8.84 18.59 15.22
CA ILE A 288 -8.91 19.93 15.82
C ILE A 288 -7.67 20.76 15.43
N GLU A 289 -6.46 20.21 15.60
CA GLU A 289 -5.21 20.88 15.24
C GLU A 289 -5.18 21.27 13.74
N ALA A 290 -5.58 20.34 12.87
CA ALA A 290 -5.65 20.55 11.43
C ALA A 290 -6.67 21.64 11.07
N GLN A 291 -7.83 21.67 11.73
CA GLN A 291 -8.84 22.72 11.56
C GLN A 291 -8.29 24.10 11.94
N GLU A 292 -7.60 24.21 13.08
CA GLU A 292 -6.99 25.46 13.52
C GLU A 292 -5.87 25.91 12.58
N LYS A 293 -5.04 24.98 12.08
CA LYS A 293 -4.03 25.29 11.06
C LYS A 293 -4.65 25.83 9.78
N ARG A 294 -5.76 25.24 9.30
CA ARG A 294 -6.49 25.73 8.11
C ARG A 294 -6.98 27.16 8.29
N LYS A 295 -7.59 27.46 9.45
CA LYS A 295 -8.03 28.82 9.79
C LYS A 295 -6.87 29.81 9.76
N LYS A 296 -5.72 29.47 10.37
CA LYS A 296 -4.51 30.31 10.37
C LYS A 296 -3.97 30.58 8.96
N LEU A 297 -4.14 29.63 8.04
CA LEU A 297 -3.75 29.76 6.63
C LEU A 297 -4.81 30.45 5.75
N GLY A 298 -5.91 30.95 6.33
CA GLY A 298 -7.02 31.55 5.57
C GLY A 298 -7.81 30.56 4.72
N GLN A 299 -7.65 29.25 4.97
CA GLN A 299 -8.37 28.21 4.24
C GLN A 299 -9.75 28.00 4.82
N LYS A 300 -10.71 27.62 3.97
CA LYS A 300 -12.07 27.27 4.41
C LYS A 300 -12.00 26.15 5.47
N PRO A 301 -12.63 26.33 6.65
CA PRO A 301 -12.73 25.27 7.64
C PRO A 301 -13.40 24.02 7.05
N TRP A 302 -12.99 22.84 7.50
CA TRP A 302 -13.67 21.60 7.15
C TRP A 302 -15.11 21.61 7.63
N SER A 303 -16.02 21.13 6.78
CA SER A 303 -17.38 20.79 7.19
C SER A 303 -17.37 19.60 8.13
N GLU A 304 -18.48 19.32 8.79
CA GLU A 304 -18.58 18.15 9.69
C GLU A 304 -18.38 16.83 8.93
N PHE A 305 -18.89 16.77 7.70
CA PHE A 305 -18.65 15.64 6.81
C PHE A 305 -17.15 15.49 6.48
N ASP A 306 -16.47 16.59 6.14
CA ASP A 306 -15.04 16.54 5.84
C ASP A 306 -14.23 16.04 7.04
N LYS A 307 -14.54 16.49 8.26
CA LYS A 307 -13.90 15.99 9.48
C LYS A 307 -14.11 14.49 9.63
N GLN A 308 -15.36 14.02 9.50
CA GLN A 308 -15.69 12.60 9.57
C GLN A 308 -14.88 11.79 8.55
N VAL A 309 -14.77 12.27 7.30
CA VAL A 309 -13.98 11.61 6.26
C VAL A 309 -12.49 11.57 6.64
N GLN A 310 -11.93 12.64 7.22
CA GLN A 310 -10.53 12.64 7.68
C GLN A 310 -10.30 11.67 8.85
N THR A 311 -11.19 11.67 9.85
CA THR A 311 -11.17 10.71 10.96
C THR A 311 -11.22 9.28 10.44
N THR A 312 -12.22 8.97 9.60
CA THR A 312 -12.37 7.65 8.99
C THR A 312 -11.17 7.26 8.15
N CYS A 313 -10.57 8.19 7.39
CA CYS A 313 -9.35 7.90 6.64
C CYS A 313 -8.21 7.41 7.54
N VAL A 314 -8.04 7.98 8.74
CA VAL A 314 -6.99 7.53 9.67
C VAL A 314 -7.29 6.13 10.20
N HIS A 315 -8.53 5.86 10.62
CA HIS A 315 -8.94 4.51 11.03
C HIS A 315 -8.74 3.49 9.92
N ASP A 316 -9.21 3.81 8.72
CA ASP A 316 -9.14 2.92 7.58
C ASP A 316 -7.70 2.62 7.18
N ILE A 317 -6.77 3.57 7.30
CA ILE A 317 -5.34 3.30 7.03
C ILE A 317 -4.79 2.30 8.04
N GLN A 318 -5.10 2.49 9.33
CA GLN A 318 -4.65 1.57 10.38
C GLN A 318 -5.20 0.15 10.16
N GLU A 319 -6.52 0.02 9.99
CA GLU A 319 -7.20 -1.27 9.81
C GLU A 319 -6.79 -1.94 8.49
N SER A 320 -6.64 -1.16 7.42
CA SER A 320 -6.18 -1.65 6.12
C SER A 320 -4.77 -2.23 6.19
N LEU A 321 -3.83 -1.53 6.81
CA LEU A 321 -2.44 -1.99 6.93
C LEU A 321 -2.34 -3.22 7.84
N GLU A 322 -3.10 -3.24 8.94
CA GLU A 322 -3.22 -4.42 9.78
C GLU A 322 -3.73 -5.62 8.98
N THR A 323 -4.86 -5.46 8.29
CA THR A 323 -5.47 -6.52 7.47
C THR A 323 -4.49 -7.05 6.43
N LEU A 324 -3.80 -6.15 5.71
CA LEU A 324 -2.82 -6.54 4.70
C LEU A 324 -1.66 -7.35 5.28
N CYS A 325 -1.06 -6.89 6.37
CA CYS A 325 0.04 -7.61 7.04
C CYS A 325 -0.43 -8.98 7.56
N GLN A 326 -1.59 -9.04 8.22
CA GLN A 326 -2.15 -10.30 8.72
C GLN A 326 -2.43 -11.29 7.58
N CYS A 327 -2.95 -10.81 6.44
CA CYS A 327 -3.15 -11.63 5.26
C CYS A 327 -1.85 -12.15 4.66
N LEU A 328 -0.83 -11.29 4.50
CA LEU A 328 0.46 -11.69 3.90
C LEU A 328 1.28 -12.61 4.80
N LEU A 329 1.05 -12.56 6.12
CA LEU A 329 1.58 -13.54 7.06
C LEU A 329 0.80 -14.86 7.05
N GLY A 330 -0.39 -14.91 6.44
CA GLY A 330 -1.25 -16.09 6.45
C GLY A 330 -2.00 -16.31 7.76
N ASN A 331 -2.04 -15.29 8.63
CA ASN A 331 -2.81 -15.32 9.87
C ASN A 331 -4.32 -15.23 9.62
N MET A 332 -4.73 -14.63 8.51
CA MET A 332 -6.13 -14.52 8.09
C MET A 332 -6.25 -14.48 6.56
N THR A 333 -7.39 -14.89 6.02
CA THR A 333 -7.73 -14.67 4.61
C THR A 333 -8.53 -13.38 4.42
N LEU A 334 -8.63 -12.87 3.19
CA LEU A 334 -9.52 -11.75 2.88
C LEU A 334 -10.98 -12.10 3.16
N HIS A 335 -11.35 -13.36 2.93
CA HIS A 335 -12.69 -13.87 3.21
C HIS A 335 -12.99 -13.89 4.71
N ASP A 336 -12.01 -14.26 5.55
CA ASP A 336 -12.16 -14.18 7.01
C ASP A 336 -12.40 -12.74 7.43
N TYR A 337 -11.58 -11.80 6.95
CA TYR A 337 -11.73 -10.38 7.25
C TYR A 337 -13.13 -9.88 6.90
N GLN A 338 -13.60 -10.13 5.67
CA GLN A 338 -14.91 -9.71 5.20
C GLN A 338 -16.05 -10.33 6.01
N SER A 339 -15.95 -11.62 6.31
CA SER A 339 -16.96 -12.33 7.12
C SER A 339 -17.05 -11.73 8.52
N ASN A 340 -15.91 -11.40 9.13
CA ASN A 340 -15.85 -10.75 10.45
C ASN A 340 -16.39 -9.33 10.42
N ASN A 341 -16.04 -8.53 9.41
CA ASN A 341 -16.53 -7.17 9.28
C ASN A 341 -18.05 -7.14 9.07
N LEU A 342 -18.55 -7.97 8.15
CA LEU A 342 -19.97 -8.13 7.90
C LEU A 342 -20.71 -8.59 9.18
N PHE A 343 -20.11 -9.51 9.94
CA PHE A 343 -20.63 -9.92 11.23
C PHE A 343 -20.74 -8.76 12.22
N GLN A 344 -19.73 -7.90 12.33
CA GLN A 344 -19.78 -6.75 13.25
C GLN A 344 -20.90 -5.78 12.89
N VAL A 345 -21.18 -5.57 11.59
CA VAL A 345 -22.33 -4.76 11.14
C VAL A 345 -23.65 -5.37 11.65
N PHE A 346 -23.81 -6.68 11.49
CA PHE A 346 -25.00 -7.39 11.99
C PHE A 346 -25.09 -7.41 13.51
N GLU A 347 -23.96 -7.60 14.18
CA GLU A 347 -23.88 -7.63 15.64
C GLU A 347 -24.24 -6.26 16.23
N LYS A 348 -23.73 -5.17 15.68
CA LYS A 348 -24.07 -3.81 16.08
C LYS A 348 -25.55 -3.50 15.85
N ALA A 349 -26.10 -3.90 14.71
CA ALA A 349 -27.52 -3.75 14.44
C ALA A 349 -28.37 -4.58 15.41
N PHE A 350 -27.93 -5.80 15.72
CA PHE A 350 -28.61 -6.69 16.66
C PHE A 350 -28.59 -6.12 18.08
N ARG A 351 -27.43 -5.62 18.54
CA ARG A 351 -27.23 -5.03 19.88
C ARG A 351 -28.07 -3.78 20.16
N LYS A 352 -28.39 -2.99 19.13
CA LYS A 352 -29.30 -1.84 19.29
C LYS A 352 -30.69 -2.23 19.78
N HIS A 353 -31.07 -3.49 19.61
CA HIS A 353 -32.41 -3.99 19.94
C HIS A 353 -32.38 -5.09 21.01
N ILE A 354 -31.29 -5.85 21.10
CA ILE A 354 -31.13 -6.98 22.01
C ILE A 354 -29.68 -6.98 22.52
N SER A 355 -29.46 -6.62 23.79
CA SER A 355 -28.10 -6.65 24.35
C SER A 355 -27.61 -8.09 24.50
N VAL A 356 -26.30 -8.32 24.29
CA VAL A 356 -25.70 -9.67 24.46
C VAL A 356 -25.78 -10.14 25.92
N GLU A 357 -25.73 -9.22 26.89
CA GLU A 357 -25.93 -9.52 28.31
C GLU A 357 -27.37 -9.97 28.62
N ASP A 358 -28.35 -9.42 27.91
CA ASP A 358 -29.74 -9.89 27.99
C ASP A 358 -29.93 -11.26 27.33
N VAL A 359 -29.13 -11.61 26.31
CA VAL A 359 -29.09 -12.96 25.73
C VAL A 359 -28.52 -13.99 26.72
N LEU A 360 -27.53 -13.59 27.52
CA LEU A 360 -26.94 -14.44 28.57
C LEU A 360 -27.90 -14.60 29.76
N ASN A 361 -28.66 -13.55 30.10
CA ASN A 361 -29.70 -13.59 31.13
C ASN A 361 -31.07 -14.00 30.55
N GLN A 362 -31.31 -15.30 30.40
CA GLN A 362 -32.52 -15.89 29.79
C GLN A 362 -33.87 -15.27 30.25
N LYS A 363 -34.00 -14.82 31.51
CA LYS A 363 -35.22 -14.17 32.03
C LYS A 363 -35.49 -12.77 31.46
N ASN A 364 -34.45 -12.02 31.09
CA ASN A 364 -34.59 -10.70 30.45
C ASN A 364 -34.91 -10.84 28.95
N LEU A 365 -34.41 -11.90 28.32
CA LEU A 365 -34.59 -12.14 26.89
C LEU A 365 -36.06 -12.29 26.51
N GLU A 366 -36.87 -13.04 27.27
CA GLU A 366 -38.30 -13.23 26.98
C GLU A 366 -39.09 -11.91 27.02
N LYS A 367 -38.73 -11.01 27.95
CA LYS A 367 -39.36 -9.69 28.11
C LYS A 367 -38.99 -8.72 26.98
N GLN A 368 -37.77 -8.82 26.45
CA GLN A 368 -37.32 -7.99 25.33
C GLN A 368 -37.72 -8.53 23.96
N VAL A 369 -37.85 -9.85 23.79
CA VAL A 369 -38.37 -10.46 22.56
C VAL A 369 -39.79 -9.96 22.26
N ALA A 370 -40.62 -9.77 23.29
CA ALA A 370 -41.94 -9.15 23.16
C ALA A 370 -41.88 -7.70 22.62
N ASN A 371 -40.81 -6.95 22.94
CA ASN A 371 -40.58 -5.58 22.47
C ASN A 371 -39.89 -5.52 21.08
N CYS A 372 -39.26 -6.61 20.63
CA CYS A 372 -38.59 -6.72 19.34
C CYS A 372 -39.53 -6.90 18.14
N ASN A 373 -40.85 -6.85 18.34
CA ASN A 373 -41.85 -6.88 17.27
C ASN A 373 -41.74 -5.72 16.25
N HIS A 374 -40.84 -4.77 16.50
CA HIS A 374 -40.49 -3.66 15.60
C HIS A 374 -39.16 -3.84 14.84
N TYR A 375 -38.59 -5.05 14.80
CA TYR A 375 -37.52 -5.34 13.83
C TYR A 375 -38.04 -5.01 12.43
N SER A 376 -37.39 -4.07 11.74
CA SER A 376 -37.69 -3.86 10.33
C SER A 376 -37.53 -5.20 9.61
N LYS A 377 -38.58 -5.60 8.88
CA LYS A 377 -38.65 -6.89 8.18
C LYS A 377 -37.39 -7.15 7.34
N ASP A 378 -36.81 -6.09 6.80
CA ASP A 378 -35.61 -6.11 5.96
C ASP A 378 -34.34 -6.54 6.72
N PHE A 379 -34.15 -6.08 7.97
CA PHE A 379 -32.99 -6.50 8.78
C PHE A 379 -33.12 -7.92 9.29
N TYR A 380 -34.34 -8.35 9.63
CA TYR A 380 -34.60 -9.71 10.11
C TYR A 380 -34.19 -10.76 9.08
N HIS A 381 -34.57 -10.57 7.81
CA HIS A 381 -34.19 -11.49 6.73
C HIS A 381 -32.70 -11.57 6.49
N THR A 382 -32.02 -10.43 6.51
CA THR A 382 -30.59 -10.35 6.26
C THR A 382 -29.81 -11.04 7.38
N ILE A 383 -30.14 -10.74 8.64
CA ILE A 383 -29.54 -11.41 9.81
C ILE A 383 -29.87 -12.90 9.80
N TYR A 384 -31.11 -13.29 9.47
CA TYR A 384 -31.49 -14.70 9.37
C TYR A 384 -30.67 -15.47 8.35
N SER A 385 -30.57 -14.92 7.13
CA SER A 385 -29.81 -15.52 6.04
C SER A 385 -28.35 -15.70 6.45
N PHE A 386 -27.76 -14.68 7.07
CA PHE A 386 -26.40 -14.72 7.61
C PHE A 386 -26.24 -15.81 8.68
N LEU A 387 -27.11 -15.84 9.70
CA LEU A 387 -27.05 -16.82 10.81
C LEU A 387 -27.32 -18.27 10.36
N LYS A 388 -28.02 -18.45 9.23
CA LYS A 388 -28.29 -19.75 8.62
C LYS A 388 -27.26 -20.20 7.59
N THR A 389 -26.41 -19.29 7.10
CA THR A 389 -25.41 -19.62 6.08
C THR A 389 -24.47 -20.71 6.62
N PRO A 390 -24.45 -21.91 6.00
CA PRO A 390 -23.54 -22.96 6.41
C PRO A 390 -22.09 -22.47 6.32
N HIS A 391 -21.26 -22.90 7.27
CA HIS A 391 -19.81 -22.60 7.32
C HIS A 391 -19.39 -21.20 7.73
N ILE A 392 -20.31 -20.23 7.91
CA ILE A 392 -19.91 -18.86 8.31
C ILE A 392 -19.11 -18.82 9.61
N LEU A 393 -19.45 -19.69 10.56
CA LEU A 393 -18.75 -19.85 11.83
C LEU A 393 -17.26 -20.14 11.64
N LYS A 394 -16.87 -20.86 10.57
CA LYS A 394 -15.46 -21.21 10.30
C LYS A 394 -14.60 -20.00 9.96
N PHE A 395 -15.22 -18.93 9.48
CA PHE A 395 -14.54 -17.71 9.02
C PHE A 395 -14.57 -16.58 10.06
N LEU A 396 -15.23 -16.80 11.20
CA LEU A 396 -15.26 -15.85 12.30
C LEU A 396 -14.08 -16.07 13.24
N THR A 397 -13.54 -14.99 13.81
CA THR A 397 -12.58 -15.09 14.92
C THR A 397 -13.23 -15.78 16.13
N PRO A 398 -12.48 -16.42 17.05
CA PRO A 398 -13.06 -17.09 18.22
C PRO A 398 -14.02 -16.20 19.03
N VAL A 399 -13.67 -14.94 19.23
CA VAL A 399 -14.51 -13.94 19.91
C VAL A 399 -15.83 -13.71 19.15
N ASN A 400 -15.77 -13.62 17.82
CA ASN A 400 -16.96 -13.44 16.99
C ASN A 400 -17.77 -14.73 16.84
N GLN A 401 -17.15 -15.91 16.89
CA GLN A 401 -17.84 -17.20 16.91
C GLN A 401 -18.74 -17.30 18.15
N GLU A 402 -18.24 -16.94 19.33
CA GLU A 402 -19.02 -16.95 20.56
C GLU A 402 -20.22 -16.00 20.46
N LYS A 403 -19.98 -14.75 20.05
CA LYS A 403 -21.05 -13.75 19.82
C LYS A 403 -22.07 -14.24 18.78
N PHE A 404 -21.62 -14.87 17.70
CA PHE A 404 -22.48 -15.44 16.66
C PHE A 404 -23.38 -16.54 17.22
N LEU A 405 -22.84 -17.44 18.03
CA LEU A 405 -23.60 -18.51 18.68
C LEU A 405 -24.66 -17.93 19.62
N HIS A 406 -24.33 -16.87 20.37
CA HIS A 406 -25.29 -16.15 21.21
C HIS A 406 -26.39 -15.49 20.38
N MET A 407 -26.04 -14.74 19.32
CA MET A 407 -27.01 -14.15 18.40
C MET A 407 -27.91 -15.21 17.77
N LYS A 408 -27.35 -16.35 17.35
CA LYS A 408 -28.12 -17.47 16.77
C LYS A 408 -29.09 -18.08 17.78
N LYS A 409 -28.68 -18.25 19.04
CA LYS A 409 -29.54 -18.74 20.12
C LYS A 409 -30.70 -17.76 20.37
N ALA A 410 -30.39 -16.47 20.52
CA ALA A 410 -31.41 -15.44 20.70
C ALA A 410 -32.38 -15.37 19.53
N PHE A 411 -31.87 -15.43 18.31
CA PHE A 411 -32.68 -15.43 17.09
C PHE A 411 -33.65 -16.61 17.05
N ASN A 412 -33.19 -17.82 17.39
CA ASN A 412 -34.05 -19.01 17.46
C ASN A 412 -35.16 -18.86 18.50
N MET A 413 -34.88 -18.25 19.66
CA MET A 413 -35.89 -17.99 20.69
C MET A 413 -36.94 -16.99 20.20
N ILE A 414 -36.52 -15.93 19.49
CA ILE A 414 -37.45 -14.99 18.83
C ILE A 414 -38.35 -15.73 17.84
N GLN A 415 -37.80 -16.64 17.02
CA GLN A 415 -38.62 -17.43 16.08
C GLN A 415 -39.65 -18.31 16.81
N GLN A 416 -39.26 -18.94 17.91
CA GLN A 416 -40.12 -19.83 18.69
C GLN A 416 -41.22 -19.08 19.44
N GLN A 417 -40.98 -17.85 19.91
CA GLN A 417 -42.00 -17.03 20.55
C GLN A 417 -42.94 -16.39 19.52
N ASN A 418 -42.40 -15.97 18.37
CA ASN A 418 -43.17 -15.42 17.26
C ASN A 418 -43.78 -16.52 16.37
N LYS A 419 -44.44 -17.53 16.94
CA LYS A 419 -45.14 -18.68 16.27
C LYS A 419 -46.04 -18.34 15.06
N ILE A 420 -46.14 -17.08 14.66
CA ILE A 420 -47.03 -16.50 13.65
C ILE A 420 -46.29 -16.01 12.39
N MET A 421 -44.95 -15.94 12.36
CA MET A 421 -44.26 -15.53 11.12
C MET A 421 -44.07 -16.69 10.15
N ASN A 422 -45.11 -16.98 9.36
CA ASN A 422 -45.08 -17.99 8.30
C ASN A 422 -43.99 -17.65 7.26
N PRO A 423 -42.93 -18.47 7.10
CA PRO A 423 -41.78 -18.18 6.24
C PRO A 423 -42.16 -17.93 4.76
N LYS A 424 -43.25 -18.55 4.29
CA LYS A 424 -43.72 -18.44 2.89
C LYS A 424 -44.24 -17.04 2.54
N THR A 425 -44.91 -16.37 3.48
CA THR A 425 -45.43 -15.00 3.29
C THR A 425 -44.30 -13.96 3.16
N TYR A 426 -43.12 -14.29 3.66
CA TYR A 426 -42.00 -13.35 3.77
C TYR A 426 -40.93 -13.55 2.68
N GLN A 427 -40.81 -14.75 2.11
CA GLN A 427 -39.97 -15.00 0.92
C GLN A 427 -40.34 -14.07 -0.25
N ASN A 428 -41.63 -13.76 -0.43
CA ASN A 428 -42.08 -12.83 -1.45
C ASN A 428 -41.66 -11.38 -1.14
N SER A 429 -41.73 -10.94 0.12
CA SER A 429 -41.28 -9.59 0.52
C SER A 429 -39.76 -9.43 0.47
N TYR A 430 -38.99 -10.49 0.68
CA TYR A 430 -37.54 -10.47 0.53
C TYR A 430 -37.12 -10.27 -0.92
N ILE A 431 -37.76 -10.98 -1.86
CA ILE A 431 -37.52 -10.78 -3.30
C ILE A 431 -37.88 -9.33 -3.70
N GLU A 432 -38.99 -8.80 -3.18
CA GLU A 432 -39.41 -7.42 -3.41
C GLU A 432 -38.46 -6.38 -2.80
N SER A 433 -38.02 -6.57 -1.55
CA SER A 433 -37.06 -5.67 -0.87
C SER A 433 -35.68 -5.75 -1.50
N LEU A 434 -35.20 -6.93 -1.93
CA LEU A 434 -33.93 -7.07 -2.64
C LEU A 434 -34.00 -6.40 -4.01
N ASN A 435 -35.09 -6.59 -4.75
CA ASN A 435 -35.34 -5.91 -6.02
C ASN A 435 -35.42 -4.39 -5.84
N ASN A 436 -36.05 -3.90 -4.77
CA ASN A 436 -36.11 -2.48 -4.45
C ASN A 436 -34.76 -1.90 -3.99
N LEU A 437 -33.93 -2.68 -3.29
CA LEU A 437 -32.58 -2.28 -2.91
C LEU A 437 -31.65 -2.22 -4.12
N LEU A 438 -31.78 -3.19 -5.04
CA LEU A 438 -31.07 -3.21 -6.32
C LEU A 438 -31.51 -2.06 -7.24
N LEU A 439 -32.83 -1.79 -7.33
CA LEU A 439 -33.39 -0.65 -8.07
C LEU A 439 -32.97 0.72 -7.50
N ARG A 440 -32.81 0.84 -6.17
CA ARG A 440 -32.33 2.07 -5.51
C ARG A 440 -30.81 2.23 -5.56
N ALA A 441 -30.08 1.15 -5.82
CA ALA A 441 -28.62 1.17 -5.91
C ALA A 441 -28.08 1.63 -7.28
N ASN A 442 -28.93 1.79 -8.32
CA ASN A 442 -28.49 2.05 -9.70
C ASN A 442 -27.29 1.16 -10.12
N LEU A 443 -27.47 -0.15 -9.96
CA LEU A 443 -26.70 -1.18 -10.66
C LEU A 443 -27.54 -1.74 -11.81
#